data_AF-A0AAD9EVN2-F1
#
_entry.id   AF-A0AAD9EVN2-F1
#
_cell.length_a   1.000
_cell.length_b   1.000
_cell.length_c   1.000
_cell.angle_alpha   90.00
_cell.angle_beta   90.00
_cell.angle_gamma   90.00
#
_symmetry.space_group_name_H-M   'P 1'
#
loop_
_entity.id
_entity.type
_entity.pdbx_description
1 polymer ?
#
loop_
_entity_poly.entity_id
_entity_poly.type
_entity_poly.pdbx_seq_one_letter_code
_entity_poly.pdbx_strand_id
1 'polypeptide(L)'
;MYQCVSSLNRAPSCCCCCFCFADVLYLFPGSNRYRIMPLHSQIPREEQRKVFEPVPDNIRKVILSTNIAETSITINDVVYVIDSCKQKVKLFTSHNNMTNYATVHARFERLDTHMTPEIFRTPLHEVALSIKLLRLGAIGHFLSKAIEPPPLDAVIELDALDSNDELTPLGRILARLPIEPRLGKMMIMGCIFHVGDAMCTISTATCFPEPFISEGKRLGFVHRNFAGSRFSDHVALLSVFQAWDDRLNMSTLRMTWEAKVQLKEILMFNTVGPDNNLDVVVSLLSFGSYPNVCFHKEKRKILTTEGRNALIHKSSVNCPFTSHDMSYPSPFFVFSEKLLLFACKKISSDGEVVTLDDWIKLRIPHQVAGGVAALRAALEALVVRSLKTPSTSDTWSRTTSSC
;
A
#
# COMPACT_ATOMS: atom_id res chain seq x y z
N MET A 1 19.17 -39.13 -6.17
CA MET A 1 18.30 -38.97 -5.00
C MET A 1 19.13 -38.29 -3.90
N TYR A 2 18.91 -37.01 -3.64
CA TYR A 2 19.66 -36.27 -2.60
C TYR A 2 18.71 -35.67 -1.57
N GLN A 3 19.20 -35.62 -0.33
CA GLN A 3 18.40 -35.53 0.88
C GLN A 3 18.11 -34.06 1.23
N CYS A 4 16.85 -33.72 1.51
CA CYS A 4 16.50 -32.38 1.96
C CYS A 4 17.04 -32.16 3.39
N VAL A 5 18.03 -31.29 3.56
CA VAL A 5 18.64 -30.99 4.86
C VAL A 5 17.77 -30.00 5.64
N SER A 6 16.62 -30.48 6.13
CA SER A 6 15.64 -29.70 6.89
C SER A 6 16.07 -29.53 8.36
N SER A 7 17.16 -28.81 8.63
CA SER A 7 17.77 -28.73 9.98
C SER A 7 18.24 -27.33 10.43
N LEU A 8 17.51 -26.28 10.10
CA LEU A 8 17.71 -24.92 10.67
C LEU A 8 16.44 -24.36 11.32
N ASN A 9 16.09 -24.92 12.49
CA ASN A 9 14.84 -24.66 13.19
C ASN A 9 14.89 -23.39 14.09
N ARG A 10 15.36 -22.25 13.55
CA ARG A 10 15.59 -21.00 14.33
C ARG A 10 15.40 -19.68 13.54
N ALA A 11 14.16 -19.26 13.23
CA ALA A 11 13.78 -17.83 13.11
C ALA A 11 12.27 -17.62 12.79
N PRO A 12 11.37 -17.47 13.78
CA PRO A 12 9.92 -17.28 13.54
C PRO A 12 9.54 -15.83 13.15
N SER A 13 10.41 -15.07 12.44
CA SER A 13 10.14 -13.65 12.12
C SER A 13 10.89 -13.07 10.89
N CYS A 14 11.20 -13.90 9.89
CA CYS A 14 11.65 -13.42 8.58
C CYS A 14 10.46 -13.22 7.62
N CYS A 15 10.45 -12.08 6.92
CA CYS A 15 9.44 -11.81 5.89
C CYS A 15 9.78 -12.68 4.66
N CYS A 16 8.93 -13.67 4.37
CA CYS A 16 9.31 -14.82 3.53
C CYS A 16 9.46 -14.54 2.03
N CYS A 17 9.31 -13.29 1.55
CA CYS A 17 9.89 -12.87 0.27
C CYS A 17 11.41 -13.05 0.24
N CYS A 18 12.06 -12.92 1.40
CA CYS A 18 13.50 -13.11 1.59
C CYS A 18 13.80 -14.48 2.23
N PHE A 19 13.04 -15.53 1.92
CA PHE A 19 13.41 -16.88 2.34
C PHE A 19 14.63 -17.35 1.52
N CYS A 20 15.81 -17.20 2.11
CA CYS A 20 17.02 -17.92 1.73
C CYS A 20 17.73 -17.55 0.42
N PHE A 21 17.61 -16.33 -0.09
CA PHE A 21 18.63 -15.83 -1.05
C PHE A 21 20.04 -15.88 -0.45
N ALA A 22 20.19 -15.40 0.80
CA ALA A 22 21.45 -15.49 1.54
C ALA A 22 21.80 -16.94 1.92
N ASP A 23 20.86 -17.72 2.47
CA ASP A 23 21.15 -19.08 2.94
C ASP A 23 21.41 -20.07 1.80
N VAL A 24 20.89 -19.83 0.58
CA VAL A 24 21.28 -20.58 -0.63
C VAL A 24 22.67 -20.15 -1.12
N LEU A 25 23.08 -18.88 -0.99
CA LEU A 25 24.47 -18.48 -1.27
C LEU A 25 25.48 -19.22 -0.37
N TYR A 26 25.12 -19.53 0.89
CA TYR A 26 25.94 -20.38 1.77
C TYR A 26 26.06 -21.84 1.30
N LEU A 27 25.15 -22.35 0.45
CA LEU A 27 25.26 -23.68 -0.18
C LEU A 27 26.23 -23.68 -1.38
N PHE A 28 26.63 -22.51 -1.88
CA PHE A 28 27.54 -22.35 -3.02
C PHE A 28 28.81 -21.55 -2.64
N PRO A 29 29.64 -22.04 -1.70
CA PRO A 29 30.81 -21.32 -1.22
C PRO A 29 31.86 -21.11 -2.32
N GLY A 30 32.00 -19.87 -2.78
CA GLY A 30 33.19 -19.31 -3.45
C GLY A 30 33.61 -19.89 -4.80
N SER A 31 32.98 -20.94 -5.34
CA SER A 31 33.47 -21.59 -6.55
C SER A 31 32.92 -20.93 -7.83
N ASN A 32 33.82 -20.51 -8.73
CA ASN A 32 33.51 -19.92 -10.05
C ASN A 32 32.69 -20.81 -11.01
N ARG A 33 32.28 -22.02 -10.59
CA ARG A 33 31.47 -22.97 -11.37
C ARG A 33 29.96 -22.68 -11.35
N TYR A 34 29.50 -21.68 -10.59
CA TYR A 34 28.09 -21.32 -10.49
C TYR A 34 27.87 -19.83 -10.72
N ARG A 35 26.85 -19.49 -11.51
CA ARG A 35 26.36 -18.12 -11.70
C ARG A 35 24.95 -18.01 -11.14
N ILE A 36 24.85 -17.56 -9.89
CA ILE A 36 23.58 -17.40 -9.17
C ILE A 36 22.95 -16.07 -9.58
N MET A 37 21.68 -16.11 -9.94
CA MET A 37 20.93 -14.96 -10.47
C MET A 37 19.57 -14.81 -9.76
N PRO A 38 19.25 -13.63 -9.20
CA PRO A 38 17.99 -13.39 -8.51
C PRO A 38 16.89 -12.91 -9.48
N LEU A 39 15.69 -13.49 -9.41
CA LEU A 39 14.55 -13.14 -10.26
C LEU A 39 13.27 -12.91 -9.45
N HIS A 40 12.91 -11.65 -9.28
CA HIS A 40 11.80 -11.21 -8.43
C HIS A 40 11.23 -9.89 -8.98
N SER A 41 9.93 -9.65 -8.84
CA SER A 41 9.25 -8.47 -9.40
C SER A 41 9.81 -7.12 -8.95
N GLN A 42 10.47 -7.08 -7.79
CA GLN A 42 11.10 -5.88 -7.23
C GLN A 42 12.54 -5.62 -7.73
N ILE A 43 13.13 -6.53 -8.51
CA ILE A 43 14.50 -6.39 -9.03
C ILE A 43 14.48 -5.50 -10.29
N PRO A 44 15.45 -4.59 -10.49
CA PRO A 44 15.48 -3.76 -11.71
C PRO A 44 15.46 -4.59 -13.00
N ARG A 45 14.75 -4.12 -14.03
CA ARG A 45 14.59 -4.87 -15.31
C ARG A 45 15.92 -5.23 -15.98
N GLU A 46 16.98 -4.44 -15.75
CA GLU A 46 18.33 -4.67 -16.27
C GLU A 46 19.03 -5.82 -15.53
N GLU A 47 18.87 -5.94 -14.22
CA GLU A 47 19.33 -7.11 -13.45
C GLU A 47 18.51 -8.36 -13.79
N GLN A 48 17.18 -8.23 -13.93
CA GLN A 48 16.33 -9.33 -14.39
C GLN A 48 16.76 -9.83 -15.79
N ARG A 49 17.15 -8.94 -16.70
CA ARG A 49 17.57 -9.31 -18.07
C ARG A 49 18.76 -10.28 -18.12
N LYS A 50 19.64 -10.25 -17.11
CA LYS A 50 20.82 -11.14 -17.05
C LYS A 50 20.45 -12.62 -16.98
N VAL A 51 19.22 -12.99 -16.59
CA VAL A 51 18.78 -14.39 -16.60
C VAL A 51 18.64 -14.99 -17.99
N PHE A 52 18.43 -14.16 -19.03
CA PHE A 52 18.33 -14.59 -20.42
C PHE A 52 19.70 -14.75 -21.10
N GLU A 53 20.76 -14.16 -20.53
CA GLU A 53 22.11 -14.25 -21.07
C GLU A 53 22.66 -15.68 -20.89
N PRO A 54 23.32 -16.29 -21.90
CA PRO A 54 23.95 -17.59 -21.74
C PRO A 54 25.16 -17.49 -20.81
N VAL A 55 25.45 -18.59 -20.12
CA VAL A 55 26.67 -18.74 -19.29
C VAL A 55 27.71 -19.59 -20.03
N PRO A 56 29.02 -19.40 -19.81
CA PRO A 56 30.05 -20.26 -20.39
C PRO A 56 29.90 -21.72 -19.94
N ASP A 57 30.25 -22.69 -20.79
CA ASP A 57 29.97 -24.13 -20.61
C ASP A 57 30.43 -24.72 -19.26
N ASN A 58 31.51 -24.18 -18.69
CA ASN A 58 32.07 -24.60 -17.40
C ASN A 58 31.38 -23.97 -16.17
N ILE A 59 30.33 -23.16 -16.36
CA ILE A 59 29.61 -22.42 -15.33
C ILE A 59 28.12 -22.76 -15.41
N ARG A 60 27.57 -23.31 -14.32
CA ARG A 60 26.12 -23.59 -14.24
C ARG A 60 25.35 -22.34 -13.82
N LYS A 61 24.39 -21.91 -14.64
CA LYS A 61 23.38 -20.91 -14.27
C LYS A 61 22.49 -21.47 -13.15
N VAL A 62 22.24 -20.68 -12.11
CA VAL A 62 21.34 -21.01 -11.00
C VAL A 62 20.40 -19.83 -10.78
N ILE A 63 19.19 -19.91 -11.32
CA ILE A 63 18.16 -18.88 -11.12
C ILE A 63 17.39 -19.20 -9.85
N LEU A 64 17.23 -18.20 -8.99
CA LEU A 64 16.40 -18.27 -7.79
C LEU A 64 15.23 -17.31 -8.00
N SER A 65 14.00 -17.83 -7.99
CA SER A 65 12.82 -17.07 -8.44
C SER A 65 11.59 -17.30 -7.57
N THR A 66 10.61 -16.42 -7.76
CA THR A 66 9.20 -16.64 -7.35
C THR A 66 8.38 -17.12 -8.55
N ASN A 67 7.05 -17.22 -8.39
CA ASN A 67 6.10 -17.52 -9.45
C ASN A 67 6.12 -16.56 -10.66
N ILE A 68 6.93 -15.50 -10.65
CA ILE A 68 7.21 -14.72 -11.87
C ILE A 68 7.79 -15.57 -13.02
N ALA A 69 8.53 -16.65 -12.69
CA ALA A 69 9.06 -17.62 -13.66
C ALA A 69 8.09 -18.76 -14.01
N GLU A 70 6.89 -18.77 -13.41
CA GLU A 70 5.82 -19.75 -13.70
C GLU A 70 4.99 -19.30 -14.92
N THR A 71 4.69 -18.00 -15.00
CA THR A 71 3.76 -17.44 -16.00
C THR A 71 4.33 -16.28 -16.82
N SER A 72 5.21 -15.47 -16.24
CA SER A 72 5.51 -14.13 -16.77
C SER A 72 6.87 -14.01 -17.45
N ILE A 73 7.77 -14.97 -17.21
CA ILE A 73 9.15 -14.99 -17.73
C ILE A 73 9.53 -16.42 -18.10
N THR A 74 9.79 -16.65 -19.39
CA THR A 74 10.30 -17.93 -19.93
C THR A 74 11.81 -17.87 -20.11
N ILE A 75 12.55 -18.88 -19.64
CA ILE A 75 14.01 -18.91 -19.73
C ILE A 75 14.45 -20.22 -20.40
N ASN A 76 15.00 -20.10 -21.61
CA ASN A 76 15.11 -21.23 -22.55
C ASN A 76 16.18 -22.27 -22.17
N ASP A 77 17.17 -21.93 -21.33
CA ASP A 77 18.26 -22.83 -20.90
C ASP A 77 18.00 -23.53 -19.55
N VAL A 78 16.78 -23.47 -19.02
CA VAL A 78 16.39 -24.17 -17.77
C VAL A 78 16.11 -25.64 -18.03
N VAL A 79 17.07 -26.50 -17.70
CA VAL A 79 16.95 -27.97 -17.80
C VAL A 79 16.42 -28.61 -16.49
N TYR A 80 16.55 -27.92 -15.36
CA TYR A 80 16.16 -28.42 -14.04
C TYR A 80 15.36 -27.37 -13.26
N VAL A 81 14.21 -27.77 -12.72
CA VAL A 81 13.40 -26.94 -11.82
C VAL A 81 13.43 -27.56 -10.42
N ILE A 82 13.59 -26.73 -9.39
CA ILE A 82 13.48 -27.12 -7.99
C ILE A 82 12.35 -26.29 -7.38
N ASP A 83 11.15 -26.84 -7.32
CA ASP A 83 10.07 -26.23 -6.55
C ASP A 83 10.34 -26.40 -5.04
N SER A 84 9.99 -25.37 -4.28
CA SER A 84 10.04 -25.36 -2.81
C SER A 84 8.68 -25.65 -2.16
N CYS A 85 7.60 -25.75 -2.97
CA CYS A 85 6.21 -25.90 -2.54
C CYS A 85 5.76 -24.81 -1.55
N LYS A 86 6.34 -23.60 -1.66
CA LYS A 86 6.06 -22.44 -0.80
C LYS A 86 5.64 -21.24 -1.63
N GLN A 87 4.51 -20.63 -1.30
CA GLN A 87 4.01 -19.42 -1.95
C GLN A 87 3.60 -18.38 -0.89
N LYS A 88 3.83 -17.10 -1.19
CA LYS A 88 3.30 -15.98 -0.40
C LYS A 88 1.98 -15.51 -1.03
N VAL A 89 0.87 -15.80 -0.39
CA VAL A 89 -0.49 -15.53 -0.90
C VAL A 89 -1.07 -14.28 -0.22
N LYS A 90 -1.62 -13.36 -1.01
CA LYS A 90 -2.43 -12.22 -0.53
C LYS A 90 -3.83 -12.75 -0.16
N LEU A 91 -4.20 -12.66 1.10
CA LEU A 91 -5.50 -13.07 1.63
C LEU A 91 -6.28 -11.83 2.06
N PHE A 92 -7.53 -11.71 1.59
CA PHE A 92 -8.47 -10.69 2.06
C PHE A 92 -9.42 -11.28 3.12
N THR A 93 -9.98 -10.43 3.98
CA THR A 93 -10.90 -10.81 5.04
C THR A 93 -11.97 -9.71 5.16
N SER A 94 -13.16 -9.98 4.63
CA SER A 94 -14.24 -9.00 4.47
C SER A 94 -14.71 -8.38 5.79
N HIS A 95 -15.01 -9.22 6.80
CA HIS A 95 -15.64 -8.79 8.07
C HIS A 95 -14.85 -7.73 8.86
N ASN A 96 -13.55 -7.59 8.60
CA ASN A 96 -12.72 -6.51 9.16
C ASN A 96 -11.88 -5.78 8.10
N ASN A 97 -12.18 -5.94 6.81
CA ASN A 97 -11.49 -5.35 5.66
C ASN A 97 -9.96 -5.56 5.65
N MET A 98 -9.47 -6.71 6.13
CA MET A 98 -8.03 -6.97 6.27
C MET A 98 -7.42 -7.60 5.02
N THR A 99 -6.33 -7.02 4.52
CA THR A 99 -5.36 -7.76 3.70
C THR A 99 -4.29 -8.33 4.63
N ASN A 100 -3.89 -9.58 4.41
CA ASN A 100 -2.71 -10.20 5.01
C ASN A 100 -1.91 -10.93 3.94
N TYR A 101 -0.63 -11.20 4.21
CA TYR A 101 0.17 -12.13 3.41
C TYR A 101 0.54 -13.38 4.21
N ALA A 102 -0.06 -14.51 3.87
CA ALA A 102 0.32 -15.81 4.41
C ALA A 102 1.44 -16.43 3.58
N THR A 103 2.37 -17.15 4.22
CA THR A 103 3.28 -18.06 3.50
C THR A 103 2.73 -19.47 3.66
N VAL A 104 2.13 -19.99 2.58
CA VAL A 104 1.57 -21.34 2.55
C VAL A 104 2.68 -22.31 2.18
N HIS A 105 2.83 -23.39 2.95
CA HIS A 105 3.67 -24.52 2.56
C HIS A 105 2.76 -25.68 2.17
N ALA A 106 2.70 -25.97 0.88
CA ALA A 106 2.01 -27.13 0.36
C ALA A 106 2.73 -28.42 0.79
N ARG A 107 1.97 -29.40 1.30
CA ARG A 107 2.36 -30.81 1.22
C ARG A 107 1.58 -31.39 0.05
N PHE A 108 2.20 -32.19 -0.80
CA PHE A 108 1.60 -32.65 -2.06
C PHE A 108 0.22 -33.30 -1.87
N GLU A 109 0.08 -34.16 -0.86
CA GLU A 109 -1.17 -34.84 -0.46
C GLU A 109 -2.28 -33.91 0.07
N ARG A 110 -1.99 -32.62 0.26
CA ARG A 110 -2.88 -31.58 0.79
C ARG A 110 -2.77 -30.28 -0.01
N LEU A 111 -2.45 -30.39 -1.30
CA LEU A 111 -2.60 -29.29 -2.25
C LEU A 111 -4.08 -29.19 -2.64
N ASP A 112 -4.62 -27.97 -2.57
CA ASP A 112 -5.79 -27.62 -3.36
C ASP A 112 -5.42 -27.74 -4.85
N THR A 113 -6.31 -28.28 -5.69
CA THR A 113 -6.01 -28.50 -7.11
C THR A 113 -5.78 -27.21 -7.89
N HIS A 114 -6.33 -26.10 -7.41
CA HIS A 114 -6.24 -24.76 -7.98
C HIS A 114 -6.13 -23.72 -6.86
N MET A 115 -5.47 -22.59 -7.13
CA MET A 115 -5.45 -21.45 -6.21
C MET A 115 -6.84 -20.80 -6.09
N THR A 116 -7.17 -20.27 -4.92
CA THR A 116 -8.38 -19.46 -4.71
C THR A 116 -8.42 -18.27 -5.71
N PRO A 117 -9.50 -18.12 -6.50
CA PRO A 117 -9.61 -17.04 -7.48
C PRO A 117 -9.48 -15.65 -6.88
N GLU A 118 -8.89 -14.71 -7.64
CA GLU A 118 -8.56 -13.37 -7.14
C GLU A 118 -9.77 -12.63 -6.54
N ILE A 119 -10.94 -12.79 -7.15
CA ILE A 119 -12.21 -12.13 -6.78
C ILE A 119 -12.67 -12.40 -5.33
N PHE A 120 -12.17 -13.47 -4.68
CA PHE A 120 -12.44 -13.78 -3.28
C PHE A 120 -11.38 -13.25 -2.31
N ARG A 121 -10.20 -12.86 -2.82
CA ARG A 121 -9.01 -12.49 -2.03
C ARG A 121 -8.49 -11.07 -2.31
N THR A 122 -9.28 -10.22 -2.96
CA THR A 122 -9.04 -8.78 -3.13
C THR A 122 -10.31 -7.95 -2.85
N PRO A 123 -10.19 -6.67 -2.47
CA PRO A 123 -11.34 -5.79 -2.25
C PRO A 123 -11.99 -5.37 -3.60
N LEU A 124 -13.31 -5.46 -3.71
CA LEU A 124 -14.01 -5.28 -4.99
C LEU A 124 -14.41 -3.83 -5.33
N HIS A 125 -13.93 -2.83 -4.57
CA HIS A 125 -14.32 -1.42 -4.73
C HIS A 125 -14.10 -0.88 -6.15
N GLU A 126 -12.96 -1.19 -6.79
CA GLU A 126 -12.65 -0.75 -8.15
C GLU A 126 -13.61 -1.35 -9.18
N VAL A 127 -13.80 -2.68 -9.12
CA VAL A 127 -14.73 -3.41 -9.99
C VAL A 127 -16.16 -2.90 -9.85
N ALA A 128 -16.61 -2.64 -8.61
CA ALA A 128 -17.94 -2.08 -8.33
C ALA A 128 -18.15 -0.70 -8.98
N LEU A 129 -17.14 0.18 -8.92
CA LEU A 129 -17.19 1.48 -9.59
C LEU A 129 -17.14 1.35 -11.12
N SER A 130 -16.35 0.42 -11.66
CA SER A 130 -16.30 0.13 -13.10
C SER A 130 -17.65 -0.39 -13.64
N ILE A 131 -18.31 -1.31 -12.91
CA ILE A 131 -19.65 -1.83 -13.24
C ILE A 131 -20.65 -0.67 -13.40
N LYS A 132 -20.63 0.29 -12.48
CA LYS A 132 -21.52 1.45 -12.51
C LYS A 132 -21.13 2.48 -13.57
N LEU A 133 -19.83 2.72 -13.79
CA LEU A 133 -19.35 3.64 -14.84
C LEU A 133 -19.75 3.15 -16.24
N LEU A 134 -19.69 1.83 -16.45
CA LEU A 134 -20.13 1.15 -17.67
C LEU A 134 -21.66 0.88 -17.72
N ARG A 135 -22.42 1.32 -16.71
CA ARG A 135 -23.89 1.17 -16.58
C ARG A 135 -24.40 -0.27 -16.69
N LEU A 136 -23.65 -1.24 -16.15
CA LEU A 136 -23.97 -2.67 -16.26
C LEU A 136 -25.04 -3.15 -15.25
N GLY A 137 -25.71 -2.22 -14.55
CA GLY A 137 -26.81 -2.47 -13.61
C GLY A 137 -26.43 -2.35 -12.13
N ALA A 138 -27.18 -3.03 -11.27
CA ALA A 138 -26.88 -3.14 -9.84
C ALA A 138 -25.67 -4.07 -9.61
N ILE A 139 -24.75 -3.67 -8.73
CA ILE A 139 -23.43 -4.32 -8.59
C ILE A 139 -23.56 -5.80 -8.20
N GLY A 140 -24.40 -6.14 -7.21
CA GLY A 140 -24.58 -7.52 -6.78
C GLY A 140 -25.17 -8.43 -7.87
N HIS A 141 -26.13 -7.94 -8.66
CA HIS A 141 -26.71 -8.69 -9.78
C HIS A 141 -25.72 -8.86 -10.94
N PHE A 142 -24.76 -7.95 -11.12
CA PHE A 142 -23.67 -8.17 -12.07
C PHE A 142 -22.66 -9.20 -11.56
N LEU A 143 -22.19 -9.05 -10.31
CA LEU A 143 -21.22 -9.96 -9.68
C LEU A 143 -21.77 -11.40 -9.53
N SER A 144 -23.09 -11.56 -9.35
CA SER A 144 -23.76 -12.87 -9.33
C SER A 144 -23.69 -13.66 -10.65
N LYS A 145 -23.15 -13.08 -11.73
CA LYS A 145 -22.95 -13.70 -13.05
C LYS A 145 -21.50 -14.10 -13.32
N ALA A 146 -20.59 -13.89 -12.36
CA ALA A 146 -19.24 -14.44 -12.44
C ALA A 146 -19.27 -15.98 -12.39
N ILE A 147 -18.23 -16.63 -12.92
CA ILE A 147 -18.07 -18.10 -12.92
C ILE A 147 -18.17 -18.65 -11.49
N GLU A 148 -17.54 -17.94 -10.55
CA GLU A 148 -17.69 -18.13 -9.11
C GLU A 148 -18.04 -16.76 -8.49
N PRO A 149 -19.26 -16.56 -7.97
CA PRO A 149 -19.72 -15.24 -7.52
C PRO A 149 -19.16 -14.89 -6.12
N PRO A 150 -18.65 -13.66 -5.92
CA PRO A 150 -18.08 -13.24 -4.63
C PRO A 150 -19.16 -12.90 -3.59
N PRO A 151 -18.83 -12.96 -2.28
CA PRO A 151 -19.73 -12.49 -1.22
C PRO A 151 -19.96 -10.98 -1.33
N LEU A 152 -21.23 -10.56 -1.31
CA LEU A 152 -21.61 -9.16 -1.53
C LEU A 152 -21.05 -8.21 -0.45
N ASP A 153 -20.81 -8.70 0.76
CA ASP A 153 -20.17 -7.99 1.88
C ASP A 153 -18.78 -7.42 1.55
N ALA A 154 -18.14 -7.88 0.46
CA ALA A 154 -16.88 -7.34 -0.03
C ALA A 154 -17.03 -5.98 -0.76
N VAL A 155 -18.26 -5.54 -1.06
CA VAL A 155 -18.57 -4.25 -1.69
C VAL A 155 -18.93 -3.22 -0.60
N ILE A 156 -17.92 -2.78 0.15
CA ILE A 156 -18.10 -1.85 1.28
C ILE A 156 -18.37 -0.43 0.76
N GLU A 157 -19.29 0.27 1.44
CA GLU A 157 -19.67 1.66 1.20
C GLU A 157 -18.46 2.60 1.03
N LEU A 158 -18.55 3.42 -0.02
CA LEU A 158 -17.75 4.61 -0.27
C LEU A 158 -18.72 5.71 -0.71
N ASP A 159 -18.41 6.99 -0.45
CA ASP A 159 -19.23 8.15 -0.85
C ASP A 159 -19.27 8.40 -2.39
N ALA A 160 -18.90 7.37 -3.15
CA ALA A 160 -18.93 7.26 -4.59
C ALA A 160 -20.32 6.89 -5.15
N LEU A 161 -21.18 6.30 -4.31
CA LEU A 161 -22.56 5.93 -4.65
C LEU A 161 -23.54 6.70 -3.77
N ASP A 162 -24.73 7.02 -4.31
CA ASP A 162 -25.81 7.65 -3.58
C ASP A 162 -26.82 6.62 -3.01
N SER A 163 -27.88 7.11 -2.36
CA SER A 163 -28.94 6.26 -1.78
C SER A 163 -29.74 5.43 -2.80
N ASN A 164 -29.54 5.66 -4.09
CA ASN A 164 -30.19 4.94 -5.20
C ASN A 164 -29.21 3.97 -5.91
N ASP A 165 -28.03 3.72 -5.33
CA ASP A 165 -26.93 2.96 -5.94
C ASP A 165 -26.39 3.63 -7.23
N GLU A 166 -26.51 4.95 -7.38
CA GLU A 166 -26.04 5.70 -8.56
C GLU A 166 -24.75 6.50 -8.29
N LEU A 167 -23.93 6.68 -9.33
CA LEU A 167 -22.60 7.31 -9.17
C LEU A 167 -22.69 8.80 -8.84
N THR A 168 -22.17 9.19 -7.67
CA THR A 168 -21.97 10.58 -7.26
C THR A 168 -20.92 11.27 -8.14
N PRO A 169 -20.82 12.62 -8.14
CA PRO A 169 -19.74 13.33 -8.84
C PRO A 169 -18.33 12.87 -8.41
N LEU A 170 -18.18 12.51 -7.13
CA LEU A 170 -16.96 11.89 -6.60
C LEU A 170 -16.75 10.50 -7.21
N GLY A 171 -17.76 9.63 -7.19
CA GLY A 171 -17.68 8.28 -7.74
C GLY A 171 -17.32 8.24 -9.23
N ARG A 172 -17.85 9.17 -10.04
CA ARG A 172 -17.55 9.28 -11.47
C ARG A 172 -16.09 9.60 -11.77
N ILE A 173 -15.38 10.23 -10.84
CA ILE A 173 -13.95 10.54 -10.95
C ILE A 173 -13.11 9.42 -10.35
N LEU A 174 -13.49 8.89 -9.18
CA LEU A 174 -12.83 7.71 -8.60
C LEU A 174 -12.86 6.50 -9.54
N ALA A 175 -13.96 6.28 -10.25
CA ALA A 175 -14.10 5.21 -11.26
C ALA A 175 -13.20 5.38 -12.51
N ARG A 176 -12.52 6.52 -12.67
CA ARG A 176 -11.57 6.80 -13.77
C ARG A 176 -10.10 6.75 -13.33
N LEU A 177 -9.83 6.62 -12.03
CA LEU A 177 -8.48 6.61 -11.49
C LEU A 177 -8.00 5.15 -11.33
N PRO A 178 -6.86 4.74 -11.91
CA PRO A 178 -6.31 3.39 -11.78
C PRO A 178 -5.59 3.17 -10.42
N ILE A 179 -6.24 3.56 -9.31
CA ILE A 179 -5.76 3.40 -7.93
C ILE A 179 -6.95 3.15 -6.98
N GLU A 180 -6.68 2.64 -5.78
CA GLU A 180 -7.74 2.41 -4.79
C GLU A 180 -8.55 3.70 -4.50
N PRO A 181 -9.90 3.66 -4.48
CA PRO A 181 -10.74 4.86 -4.35
C PRO A 181 -10.48 5.72 -3.11
N ARG A 182 -9.91 5.14 -2.04
CA ARG A 182 -9.51 5.85 -0.81
C ARG A 182 -8.30 6.77 -1.05
N LEU A 183 -7.31 6.27 -1.80
CA LEU A 183 -6.17 7.06 -2.30
C LEU A 183 -6.66 8.11 -3.31
N GLY A 184 -7.62 7.77 -4.17
CA GLY A 184 -8.27 8.74 -5.06
C GLY A 184 -8.94 9.91 -4.32
N LYS A 185 -9.71 9.64 -3.25
CA LYS A 185 -10.34 10.69 -2.42
C LYS A 185 -9.30 11.56 -1.71
N MET A 186 -8.21 10.96 -1.23
CA MET A 186 -7.06 11.66 -0.64
C MET A 186 -6.35 12.58 -1.64
N MET A 187 -6.12 12.10 -2.86
CA MET A 187 -5.49 12.84 -3.95
C MET A 187 -6.34 14.04 -4.39
N ILE A 188 -7.66 13.84 -4.53
CA ILE A 188 -8.64 14.92 -4.80
C ILE A 188 -8.59 15.99 -3.70
N MET A 189 -8.55 15.60 -2.42
CA MET A 189 -8.39 16.56 -1.32
C MET A 189 -7.04 17.28 -1.38
N GLY A 190 -5.97 16.60 -1.78
CA GLY A 190 -4.68 17.22 -2.08
C GLY A 190 -4.75 18.31 -3.13
N CYS A 191 -5.55 18.11 -4.18
CA CYS A 191 -5.79 19.11 -5.22
C CYS A 191 -6.56 20.35 -4.69
N ILE A 192 -7.50 20.17 -3.76
CA ILE A 192 -8.21 21.29 -3.10
C ILE A 192 -7.26 22.10 -2.19
N PHE A 193 -6.38 21.41 -1.45
CA PHE A 193 -5.44 22.06 -0.52
C PHE A 193 -4.06 22.40 -1.14
N HIS A 194 -3.96 22.46 -2.48
CA HIS A 194 -2.75 22.82 -3.22
C HIS A 194 -1.49 21.97 -2.96
N VAL A 195 -1.63 20.79 -2.34
CA VAL A 195 -0.56 19.79 -2.11
C VAL A 195 -0.71 18.55 -3.01
N GLY A 196 -1.49 18.67 -4.09
CA GLY A 196 -1.87 17.55 -4.95
C GLY A 196 -0.69 16.82 -5.59
N ASP A 197 0.42 17.51 -5.93
CA ASP A 197 1.60 16.83 -6.50
C ASP A 197 2.27 15.86 -5.51
N ALA A 198 2.34 16.22 -4.23
CA ALA A 198 2.79 15.33 -3.16
C ALA A 198 1.83 14.16 -2.96
N MET A 199 0.52 14.40 -3.01
CA MET A 199 -0.50 13.34 -2.89
C MET A 199 -0.51 12.39 -4.09
N CYS A 200 -0.32 12.87 -5.33
CA CYS A 200 -0.10 12.01 -6.49
C CYS A 200 1.15 11.16 -6.31
N THR A 201 2.28 11.77 -5.88
CA THR A 201 3.55 11.06 -5.67
C THR A 201 3.43 9.96 -4.62
N ILE A 202 2.77 10.22 -3.49
CA ILE A 202 2.60 9.21 -2.44
C ILE A 202 1.59 8.15 -2.87
N SER A 203 0.45 8.53 -3.45
CA SER A 203 -0.59 7.59 -3.87
C SER A 203 -0.08 6.59 -4.91
N THR A 204 0.75 7.03 -5.85
CA THR A 204 1.42 6.11 -6.80
C THR A 204 2.51 5.29 -6.12
N ALA A 205 3.34 5.89 -5.26
CA ALA A 205 4.37 5.15 -4.53
C ALA A 205 3.79 4.02 -3.66
N THR A 206 2.58 4.19 -3.11
CA THR A 206 1.88 3.13 -2.36
C THR A 206 1.31 2.01 -3.22
N CYS A 207 1.17 2.20 -4.54
CA CYS A 207 0.74 1.16 -5.48
C CYS A 207 1.89 0.28 -6.00
N PHE A 208 3.15 0.69 -5.79
CA PHE A 208 4.34 0.00 -6.25
C PHE A 208 5.20 -0.52 -5.07
N PRO A 209 6.19 -1.39 -5.33
CA PRO A 209 7.22 -1.72 -4.34
C PRO A 209 7.90 -0.48 -3.74
N GLU A 210 8.37 -0.57 -2.49
CA GLU A 210 9.23 0.45 -1.91
C GLU A 210 10.53 0.60 -2.76
N PRO A 211 10.99 1.83 -3.08
CA PRO A 211 12.25 2.06 -3.79
C PRO A 211 13.50 1.80 -2.92
N PHE A 212 13.32 1.59 -1.61
CA PHE A 212 14.38 1.25 -0.67
C PHE A 212 14.90 -0.17 -0.91
N ILE A 213 16.15 -0.27 -1.35
CA ILE A 213 16.83 -1.57 -1.47
C ILE A 213 17.12 -2.11 -0.05
N SER A 214 16.35 -3.12 0.38
CA SER A 214 16.54 -3.77 1.68
C SER A 214 16.36 -5.29 1.58
N GLU A 215 17.45 -6.02 1.81
CA GLU A 215 17.54 -7.49 1.70
C GLU A 215 16.88 -8.21 2.91
N GLY A 216 15.61 -7.88 3.22
CA GLY A 216 14.92 -8.37 4.42
C GLY A 216 15.49 -7.86 5.76
N LYS A 217 16.47 -6.96 5.69
CA LYS A 217 17.15 -6.31 6.81
C LYS A 217 16.28 -5.17 7.36
N ARG A 218 16.77 -4.49 8.40
CA ARG A 218 16.18 -3.23 8.88
C ARG A 218 16.69 -2.08 8.01
N LEU A 219 15.88 -1.03 7.79
CA LEU A 219 16.40 0.20 7.17
C LEU A 219 17.61 0.76 7.93
N GLY A 220 18.67 1.08 7.18
CA GLY A 220 19.82 1.83 7.69
C GLY A 220 19.52 3.31 7.90
N PHE A 221 20.39 4.01 8.62
CA PHE A 221 20.21 5.42 9.00
C PHE A 221 19.87 6.34 7.82
N VAL A 222 20.52 6.15 6.66
CA VAL A 222 20.27 6.94 5.43
C VAL A 222 18.81 6.87 4.98
N HIS A 223 18.25 5.65 4.86
CA HIS A 223 16.85 5.47 4.44
C HIS A 223 15.85 6.07 5.45
N ARG A 224 16.21 6.05 6.74
CA ARG A 224 15.39 6.66 7.80
C ARG A 224 15.49 8.19 7.81
N ASN A 225 16.59 8.77 7.34
CA ASN A 225 16.79 10.22 7.31
C ASN A 225 15.83 10.94 6.34
N PHE A 226 15.35 10.27 5.29
CA PHE A 226 14.31 10.80 4.41
C PHE A 226 12.97 11.07 5.13
N ALA A 227 12.70 10.43 6.29
CA ALA A 227 11.53 10.75 7.10
C ALA A 227 11.66 12.06 7.89
N GLY A 228 12.87 12.63 7.98
CA GLY A 228 13.20 13.79 8.81
C GLY A 228 12.67 13.64 10.25
N SER A 229 12.07 14.72 10.76
CA SER A 229 11.35 14.75 12.04
C SER A 229 9.87 14.34 11.94
N ARG A 230 9.41 13.82 10.79
CA ARG A 230 7.98 13.56 10.51
C ARG A 230 7.51 12.13 10.80
N PHE A 231 8.41 11.21 11.13
CA PHE A 231 8.08 9.85 11.58
C PHE A 231 7.05 9.14 10.69
N SER A 232 7.24 9.21 9.37
CA SER A 232 6.27 8.70 8.38
C SER A 232 6.97 8.10 7.18
N ASP A 233 6.66 6.83 6.91
CA ASP A 233 7.14 6.10 5.73
C ASP A 233 6.69 6.78 4.43
N HIS A 234 5.46 7.30 4.39
CA HIS A 234 4.93 8.06 3.26
C HIS A 234 5.69 9.37 3.00
N VAL A 235 6.12 10.08 4.04
CA VAL A 235 6.97 11.28 3.90
C VAL A 235 8.38 10.88 3.45
N ALA A 236 8.93 9.77 3.94
CA ALA A 236 10.20 9.24 3.48
C ALA A 236 10.19 8.85 1.99
N LEU A 237 9.09 8.26 1.51
CA LEU A 237 8.87 7.99 0.08
C LEU A 237 8.81 9.30 -0.71
N LEU A 238 8.05 10.31 -0.25
CA LEU A 238 7.97 11.62 -0.91
C LEU A 238 9.35 12.28 -1.04
N SER A 239 10.13 12.34 0.05
CA SER A 239 11.49 12.92 0.03
C SER A 239 12.48 12.09 -0.80
N VAL A 240 12.31 10.77 -0.89
CA VAL A 240 13.04 9.92 -1.86
C VAL A 240 12.72 10.33 -3.30
N PHE A 241 11.43 10.52 -3.63
CA PHE A 241 11.01 10.94 -4.98
C PHE A 241 11.48 12.35 -5.35
N GLN A 242 11.64 13.24 -4.37
CA GLN A 242 12.24 14.57 -4.58
C GLN A 242 13.77 14.52 -4.71
N ALA A 243 14.45 13.55 -4.07
CA ALA A 243 15.90 13.41 -4.14
C ALA A 243 16.41 12.70 -5.41
N TRP A 244 15.62 11.75 -5.96
CA TRP A 244 15.91 11.00 -7.19
C TRP A 244 17.35 10.43 -7.24
N ASP A 245 17.71 9.68 -6.21
CA ASP A 245 19.07 9.19 -5.95
C ASP A 245 19.34 7.84 -6.65
N ASP A 246 20.38 7.78 -7.50
CA ASP A 246 20.80 6.58 -8.27
C ASP A 246 21.10 5.34 -7.41
N ARG A 247 21.28 5.51 -6.09
CA ARG A 247 21.49 4.40 -5.13
C ARG A 247 20.19 3.67 -4.76
N LEU A 248 19.04 4.12 -5.26
CA LEU A 248 17.72 3.55 -5.03
C LEU A 248 17.26 2.70 -6.22
N ASN A 249 16.09 2.05 -6.12
CA ASN A 249 15.55 1.31 -7.25
C ASN A 249 14.99 2.24 -8.33
N MET A 250 15.87 2.67 -9.25
CA MET A 250 15.53 3.58 -10.36
C MET A 250 14.39 3.06 -11.25
N SER A 251 14.22 1.73 -11.38
CA SER A 251 13.09 1.18 -12.14
C SER A 251 11.74 1.41 -11.43
N THR A 252 11.71 1.33 -10.10
CA THR A 252 10.55 1.69 -9.28
C THR A 252 10.27 3.18 -9.34
N LEU A 253 11.31 4.02 -9.23
CA LEU A 253 11.17 5.47 -9.32
C LEU A 253 10.59 5.89 -10.69
N ARG A 254 11.06 5.30 -11.79
CA ARG A 254 10.55 5.58 -13.14
C ARG A 254 9.09 5.16 -13.33
N MET A 255 8.71 3.94 -12.93
CA MET A 255 7.32 3.45 -13.05
C MET A 255 6.35 4.31 -12.21
N THR A 256 6.77 4.72 -11.01
CA THR A 256 5.95 5.58 -10.14
C THR A 256 5.82 7.00 -10.70
N TRP A 257 6.87 7.53 -11.34
CA TRP A 257 6.82 8.81 -12.05
C TRP A 257 5.90 8.76 -13.26
N GLU A 258 5.98 7.71 -14.08
CA GLU A 258 5.09 7.48 -15.24
C GLU A 258 3.62 7.43 -14.79
N ALA A 259 3.31 6.69 -13.73
CA ALA A 259 1.97 6.66 -13.14
C ALA A 259 1.54 8.02 -12.55
N LYS A 260 2.46 8.77 -11.92
CA LYS A 260 2.18 10.11 -11.38
C LYS A 260 1.77 11.09 -12.48
N VAL A 261 2.43 11.04 -13.63
CA VAL A 261 2.06 11.86 -14.80
C VAL A 261 0.65 11.50 -15.27
N GLN A 262 0.35 10.22 -15.46
CA GLN A 262 -0.98 9.74 -15.87
C GLN A 262 -2.10 10.21 -14.92
N LEU A 263 -1.90 10.14 -13.60
CA LEU A 263 -2.90 10.63 -12.63
C LEU A 263 -3.10 12.15 -12.70
N LYS A 264 -2.04 12.93 -12.94
CA LYS A 264 -2.13 14.40 -13.11
C LYS A 264 -2.84 14.78 -14.41
N GLU A 265 -2.68 14.00 -15.47
CA GLU A 265 -3.44 14.14 -16.72
C GLU A 265 -4.93 13.85 -16.51
N ILE A 266 -5.28 12.74 -15.84
CA ILE A 266 -6.68 12.35 -15.57
C ILE A 266 -7.40 13.38 -14.68
N LEU A 267 -6.70 13.99 -13.71
CA LEU A 267 -7.25 15.07 -12.86
C LEU A 267 -7.11 16.48 -13.48
N MET A 268 -6.48 16.61 -14.66
CA MET A 268 -6.17 17.89 -15.32
C MET A 268 -5.51 18.93 -14.40
N PHE A 269 -4.59 18.46 -13.54
CA PHE A 269 -4.15 19.19 -12.34
C PHE A 269 -2.67 19.61 -12.39
N ASN A 270 -2.44 20.92 -12.46
CA ASN A 270 -1.12 21.56 -12.51
C ASN A 270 -0.92 22.61 -11.40
N THR A 271 -0.87 22.21 -10.13
CA THR A 271 -0.28 23.10 -9.10
C THR A 271 1.24 23.03 -9.14
N VAL A 272 1.86 24.19 -9.33
CA VAL A 272 3.14 24.51 -8.69
C VAL A 272 2.77 25.31 -7.44
N GLY A 273 2.59 24.61 -6.31
CA GLY A 273 2.37 25.25 -5.01
C GLY A 273 3.70 25.63 -4.35
N PRO A 274 3.69 26.44 -3.28
CA PRO A 274 4.82 26.48 -2.35
C PRO A 274 5.09 25.09 -1.76
N ASP A 275 6.33 24.83 -1.36
CA ASP A 275 6.82 23.49 -0.99
C ASP A 275 5.87 22.68 -0.09
N ASN A 276 5.78 21.38 -0.40
CA ASN A 276 4.98 20.35 0.27
C ASN A 276 4.68 20.68 1.74
N ASN A 277 3.51 21.27 2.02
CA ASN A 277 3.12 21.57 3.39
C ASN A 277 2.93 20.25 4.15
N LEU A 278 3.97 19.82 4.86
CA LEU A 278 4.06 18.47 5.42
C LEU A 278 2.99 18.20 6.48
N ASP A 279 2.47 19.24 7.14
CA ASP A 279 1.38 19.13 8.10
C ASP A 279 0.03 18.88 7.40
N VAL A 280 -0.22 19.54 6.27
CA VAL A 280 -1.38 19.23 5.39
C VAL A 280 -1.22 17.85 4.75
N VAL A 281 -0.03 17.49 4.27
CA VAL A 281 0.28 16.16 3.71
C VAL A 281 0.04 15.06 4.74
N VAL A 282 0.57 15.17 5.97
CA VAL A 282 0.34 14.19 7.04
C VAL A 282 -1.13 14.16 7.47
N SER A 283 -1.83 15.29 7.46
CA SER A 283 -3.28 15.35 7.69
C SER A 283 -4.07 14.62 6.60
N LEU A 284 -3.71 14.78 5.32
CA LEU A 284 -4.38 14.09 4.22
C LEU A 284 -4.05 12.60 4.17
N LEU A 285 -2.82 12.19 4.50
CA LEU A 285 -2.47 10.78 4.68
C LEU A 285 -3.30 10.14 5.80
N SER A 286 -3.51 10.88 6.89
CA SER A 286 -4.39 10.50 7.99
C SER A 286 -5.84 10.36 7.50
N PHE A 287 -6.32 11.25 6.63
CA PHE A 287 -7.67 11.24 6.06
C PHE A 287 -7.95 10.12 5.04
N GLY A 288 -7.07 9.93 4.04
CA GLY A 288 -7.20 8.86 3.05
C GLY A 288 -7.17 7.48 3.71
N SER A 289 -6.57 7.43 4.88
CA SER A 289 -6.50 6.26 5.71
C SER A 289 -7.84 6.02 6.48
N TYR A 290 -8.78 5.14 6.01
CA TYR A 290 -9.90 4.41 6.72
C TYR A 290 -9.94 2.84 6.53
N PRO A 291 -10.04 1.88 7.54
CA PRO A 291 -10.14 1.91 9.05
C PRO A 291 -8.98 1.27 9.97
N ASN A 292 -7.97 2.01 10.53
CA ASN A 292 -6.76 1.49 11.27
C ASN A 292 -6.85 1.53 12.81
N VAL A 293 -6.69 2.73 13.42
CA VAL A 293 -5.38 3.17 14.02
C VAL A 293 -4.73 2.19 14.98
N CYS A 294 -3.39 2.20 15.01
CA CYS A 294 -2.66 1.54 16.08
C CYS A 294 -2.08 2.52 17.10
N PHE A 295 -2.17 2.12 18.37
CA PHE A 295 -1.56 2.80 19.50
C PHE A 295 -0.21 2.12 19.80
N HIS A 296 0.87 2.89 19.73
CA HIS A 296 2.22 2.47 20.11
C HIS A 296 2.32 2.29 21.63
N LYS A 297 2.94 1.19 22.07
CA LYS A 297 3.10 0.85 23.49
C LYS A 297 4.55 1.03 23.96
N GLU A 298 5.45 0.27 23.35
CA GLU A 298 6.89 0.28 23.66
C GLU A 298 7.66 -0.33 22.49
N LYS A 299 8.89 0.15 22.21
CA LYS A 299 9.78 -0.43 21.19
C LYS A 299 9.05 -0.61 19.85
N ARG A 300 8.86 -1.84 19.38
CA ARG A 300 8.12 -2.16 18.14
C ARG A 300 6.65 -2.53 18.35
N LYS A 301 6.16 -2.63 19.60
CA LYS A 301 4.81 -3.11 19.92
C LYS A 301 3.76 -2.02 19.66
N ILE A 302 2.75 -2.38 18.87
CA ILE A 302 1.57 -1.57 18.59
C ILE A 302 0.31 -2.36 18.95
N LEU A 303 -0.79 -1.68 19.20
CA LEU A 303 -2.11 -2.23 19.52
C LEU A 303 -3.11 -1.72 18.47
N THR A 304 -3.78 -2.61 17.74
CA THR A 304 -4.80 -2.20 16.75
C THR A 304 -6.12 -1.78 17.42
N THR A 305 -6.99 -1.10 16.66
CA THR A 305 -8.44 -0.91 16.96
C THR A 305 -9.10 -2.16 17.57
N GLU A 306 -8.85 -3.33 16.99
CA GLU A 306 -9.39 -4.63 17.45
C GLU A 306 -8.76 -5.16 18.76
N GLY A 307 -7.94 -4.36 19.47
CA GLY A 307 -7.25 -4.78 20.69
C GLY A 307 -6.15 -5.82 20.48
N ARG A 308 -5.78 -6.14 19.24
CA ARG A 308 -4.73 -7.12 18.92
C ARG A 308 -3.35 -6.47 18.98
N ASN A 309 -2.39 -7.13 19.62
CA ASN A 309 -1.00 -6.67 19.61
C ASN A 309 -0.33 -7.05 18.27
N ALA A 310 0.36 -6.11 17.65
CA ALA A 310 1.13 -6.28 16.42
C ALA A 310 2.53 -5.63 16.54
N LEU A 311 3.35 -5.71 15.47
CA LEU A 311 4.72 -5.19 15.46
C LEU A 311 5.00 -4.32 14.23
N ILE A 312 5.59 -3.13 14.44
CA ILE A 312 6.10 -2.27 13.36
C ILE A 312 7.11 -3.06 12.50
N HIS A 313 6.91 -3.09 11.18
CA HIS A 313 7.73 -3.90 10.26
C HIS A 313 9.19 -3.44 10.20
N LYS A 314 10.12 -4.32 9.80
CA LYS A 314 11.57 -4.02 9.76
C LYS A 314 11.94 -2.98 8.68
N SER A 315 11.15 -2.86 7.61
CA SER A 315 11.32 -1.84 6.55
C SER A 315 10.77 -0.46 6.91
N SER A 316 10.01 -0.30 8.02
CA SER A 316 9.48 1.02 8.36
C SER A 316 10.56 1.93 8.97
N VAL A 317 10.58 3.20 8.56
CA VAL A 317 11.38 4.28 9.16
C VAL A 317 11.06 4.47 10.64
N ASN A 318 9.87 4.06 11.08
CA ASN A 318 9.42 4.12 12.47
C ASN A 318 9.86 2.93 13.31
N CYS A 319 10.63 1.99 12.77
CA CYS A 319 11.06 0.79 13.50
C CYS A 319 12.31 1.08 14.37
N PRO A 320 12.21 1.18 15.72
CA PRO A 320 13.33 1.57 16.57
C PRO A 320 14.43 0.52 16.63
N PHE A 321 15.69 0.97 16.65
CA PHE A 321 16.86 0.12 16.85
C PHE A 321 16.81 -0.56 18.22
N THR A 322 17.45 -1.72 18.36
CA THR A 322 17.32 -2.59 19.54
C THR A 322 17.87 -2.02 20.85
N SER A 323 18.55 -0.87 20.80
CA SER A 323 19.17 -0.17 21.94
C SER A 323 18.56 1.20 22.26
N HIS A 324 17.62 1.71 21.46
CA HIS A 324 17.06 3.05 21.63
C HIS A 324 15.55 3.06 21.41
N ASP A 325 14.79 3.37 22.46
CA ASP A 325 13.39 3.76 22.33
C ASP A 325 13.32 5.12 21.61
N MET A 326 12.40 5.21 20.65
CA MET A 326 12.09 6.46 19.95
C MET A 326 10.98 7.19 20.70
N SER A 327 11.18 8.49 20.96
CA SER A 327 10.07 9.37 21.27
C SER A 327 9.37 9.77 19.97
N TYR A 328 8.04 9.66 19.95
CA TYR A 328 7.21 10.07 18.81
C TYR A 328 6.28 11.21 19.26
N PRO A 329 5.93 12.18 18.38
CA PRO A 329 5.03 13.28 18.74
C PRO A 329 3.60 12.85 19.15
N SER A 330 3.21 11.63 18.79
CA SER A 330 1.92 11.02 19.11
C SER A 330 2.11 9.50 19.28
N PRO A 331 1.38 8.84 20.20
CA PRO A 331 1.33 7.38 20.26
C PRO A 331 0.45 6.76 19.17
N PHE A 332 -0.33 7.56 18.43
CA PHE A 332 -1.27 7.06 17.41
C PHE A 332 -0.64 7.08 16.00
N PHE A 333 -0.71 5.94 15.30
CA PHE A 333 -0.17 5.76 13.95
C PHE A 333 -1.23 5.26 12.95
N VAL A 334 -1.31 5.92 11.81
CA VAL A 334 -1.91 5.39 10.58
C VAL A 334 -0.88 4.58 9.79
N PHE A 335 -1.33 3.56 9.06
CA PHE A 335 -0.51 2.68 8.22
C PHE A 335 -1.31 2.19 7.00
N SER A 336 -0.65 1.92 5.88
CA SER A 336 -1.30 1.68 4.57
C SER A 336 -2.17 0.42 4.51
N GLU A 337 -1.87 -0.63 5.29
CA GLU A 337 -2.78 -1.78 5.42
C GLU A 337 -3.86 -1.47 6.48
N LYS A 338 -5.11 -1.30 6.02
CA LYS A 338 -6.25 -0.79 6.81
C LYS A 338 -6.10 0.61 7.45
N LEU A 339 -5.36 1.61 6.96
CA LEU A 339 -5.81 3.03 6.88
C LEU A 339 -6.71 3.67 8.07
N LEU A 340 -6.51 4.76 8.92
CA LEU A 340 -7.29 5.24 10.18
C LEU A 340 -7.13 6.68 10.77
N LEU A 341 -7.22 7.86 10.14
CA LEU A 341 -7.46 9.10 10.96
C LEU A 341 -8.01 10.39 10.27
N PHE A 342 -9.34 10.57 10.15
CA PHE A 342 -10.07 11.88 10.13
C PHE A 342 -11.60 11.69 10.06
N ALA A 343 -12.09 10.76 9.24
CA ALA A 343 -13.52 10.56 8.94
C ALA A 343 -14.30 9.75 10.01
N CYS A 344 -14.05 10.00 11.30
CA CYS A 344 -14.66 9.24 12.40
C CYS A 344 -16.19 9.24 12.29
N LYS A 345 -16.81 8.05 12.32
CA LYS A 345 -18.26 7.88 12.11
C LYS A 345 -19.06 8.33 13.33
N LYS A 346 -18.45 8.32 14.52
CA LYS A 346 -19.08 8.69 15.79
C LYS A 346 -18.15 9.58 16.61
N ILE A 347 -18.70 10.67 17.14
CA ILE A 347 -18.06 11.52 18.16
C ILE A 347 -19.00 11.54 19.35
N SER A 348 -18.46 11.30 20.54
CA SER A 348 -19.19 11.40 21.81
C SER A 348 -18.35 12.16 22.83
N SER A 349 -18.97 12.72 23.87
CA SER A 349 -18.31 13.62 24.80
C SER A 349 -19.00 13.58 26.17
N ASP A 350 -18.24 13.52 27.26
CA ASP A 350 -18.76 13.29 28.62
C ASP A 350 -18.68 14.51 29.57
N GLY A 351 -18.09 15.62 29.12
CA GLY A 351 -17.78 16.81 29.91
C GLY A 351 -16.28 17.10 30.02
N GLU A 352 -15.44 16.05 30.00
CA GLU A 352 -13.97 16.16 30.10
C GLU A 352 -13.22 15.55 28.90
N VAL A 353 -13.77 14.50 28.30
CA VAL A 353 -13.12 13.66 27.30
C VAL A 353 -14.03 13.50 26.09
N VAL A 354 -13.45 13.73 24.91
CA VAL A 354 -14.05 13.44 23.61
C VAL A 354 -13.62 12.03 23.21
N THR A 355 -14.59 11.17 22.88
CA THR A 355 -14.32 9.80 22.40
C THR A 355 -14.74 9.67 20.94
N LEU A 356 -13.77 9.38 20.07
CA LEU A 356 -13.97 9.12 18.64
C LEU A 356 -14.11 7.62 18.38
N ASP A 357 -15.12 7.23 17.60
CA ASP A 357 -15.48 5.85 17.23
C ASP A 357 -15.51 4.87 18.42
N ASP A 358 -15.91 5.37 19.59
CA ASP A 358 -15.97 4.66 20.89
C ASP A 358 -14.62 4.20 21.50
N TRP A 359 -13.47 4.52 20.88
CA TRP A 359 -12.17 4.01 21.34
C TRP A 359 -11.03 5.06 21.46
N ILE A 360 -10.96 6.08 20.60
CA ILE A 360 -9.92 7.12 20.72
C ILE A 360 -10.38 8.18 21.73
N LYS A 361 -9.80 8.17 22.93
CA LYS A 361 -10.13 9.12 24.00
C LYS A 361 -9.17 10.31 24.02
N LEU A 362 -9.70 11.52 23.81
CA LEU A 362 -8.96 12.78 23.72
C LEU A 362 -9.46 13.78 24.76
N ARG A 363 -8.57 14.27 25.62
CA ARG A 363 -8.87 15.35 26.58
C ARG A 363 -8.73 16.70 25.87
N ILE A 364 -9.78 17.11 25.15
CA ILE A 364 -9.84 18.37 24.38
C ILE A 364 -11.14 19.14 24.66
N PRO A 365 -11.19 20.48 24.47
CA PRO A 365 -12.39 21.26 24.71
C PRO A 365 -13.54 20.85 23.77
N HIS A 366 -14.75 20.76 24.32
CA HIS A 366 -15.92 20.23 23.60
C HIS A 366 -16.33 21.09 22.40
N GLN A 367 -16.14 22.41 22.50
CA GLN A 367 -16.34 23.36 21.40
C GLN A 367 -15.40 23.10 20.21
N VAL A 368 -14.16 22.67 20.47
CA VAL A 368 -13.19 22.33 19.42
C VAL A 368 -13.62 21.06 18.69
N ALA A 369 -14.06 20.03 19.41
CA ALA A 369 -14.58 18.81 18.80
C ALA A 369 -15.87 19.06 17.99
N GLY A 370 -16.78 19.91 18.48
CA GLY A 370 -17.96 20.34 17.73
C GLY A 370 -17.60 21.12 16.46
N GLY A 371 -16.60 22.01 16.52
CA GLY A 371 -16.10 22.73 15.36
C GLY A 371 -15.47 21.82 14.30
N VAL A 372 -14.66 20.83 14.72
CA VAL A 372 -14.08 19.83 13.82
C VAL A 372 -15.17 18.93 13.20
N ALA A 373 -16.19 18.56 13.96
CA ALA A 373 -17.34 17.81 13.45
C ALA A 373 -18.12 18.58 12.38
N ALA A 374 -18.36 19.88 12.60
CA ALA A 374 -19.02 20.75 11.62
C ALA A 374 -18.17 20.96 10.36
N LEU A 375 -16.84 21.13 10.52
CA LEU A 375 -15.90 21.28 9.40
C LEU A 375 -15.91 20.06 8.47
N ARG A 376 -16.09 18.83 9.00
CA ARG A 376 -16.20 17.61 8.17
C ARG A 376 -17.28 17.74 7.09
N ALA A 377 -18.49 18.15 7.47
CA ALA A 377 -19.61 18.29 6.54
C ALA A 377 -19.34 19.38 5.49
N ALA A 378 -18.68 20.48 5.88
CA ALA A 378 -18.25 21.52 4.95
C ALA A 378 -17.21 21.00 3.95
N LEU A 379 -16.24 20.18 4.37
CA LEU A 379 -15.24 19.58 3.48
C LEU A 379 -15.84 18.53 2.52
N GLU A 380 -16.77 17.70 2.98
CA GLU A 380 -17.49 16.75 2.12
C GLU A 380 -18.35 17.49 1.07
N ALA A 381 -19.02 18.58 1.47
CA ALA A 381 -19.72 19.47 0.54
C ALA A 381 -18.78 20.20 -0.43
N LEU A 382 -17.58 20.59 0.02
CA LEU A 382 -16.55 21.26 -0.80
C LEU A 382 -16.08 20.34 -1.93
N VAL A 383 -15.77 19.07 -1.63
CA VAL A 383 -15.46 18.04 -2.65
C VAL A 383 -16.61 17.92 -3.64
N VAL A 384 -17.85 17.74 -3.16
CA VAL A 384 -19.02 17.62 -4.05
C VAL A 384 -19.26 18.88 -4.90
N ARG A 385 -18.85 20.07 -4.42
CA ARG A 385 -18.92 21.33 -5.19
C ARG A 385 -17.84 21.41 -6.27
N SER A 386 -16.56 21.20 -5.93
CA SER A 386 -15.46 21.26 -6.90
C SER A 386 -15.61 20.25 -8.04
N LEU A 387 -16.12 19.05 -7.74
CA LEU A 387 -16.27 17.98 -8.74
C LEU A 387 -17.53 18.11 -9.63
N LYS A 388 -18.40 19.10 -9.40
CA LYS A 388 -19.59 19.36 -10.26
C LYS A 388 -19.26 20.11 -11.56
N THR A 389 -18.15 20.86 -11.61
CA THR A 389 -17.72 21.62 -12.80
C THR A 389 -16.23 21.42 -13.08
N PRO A 390 -15.78 20.21 -13.48
CA PRO A 390 -14.36 19.85 -13.59
C PRO A 390 -13.66 20.34 -14.88
N SER A 391 -14.19 21.34 -15.58
CA SER A 391 -13.90 21.61 -17.00
C SER A 391 -12.76 22.61 -17.27
N THR A 392 -12.04 23.08 -16.24
CA THR A 392 -10.92 24.01 -16.38
C THR A 392 -9.84 23.79 -15.31
N SER A 393 -8.59 24.17 -15.60
CA SER A 393 -7.50 24.29 -14.60
C SER A 393 -7.90 25.15 -13.40
N ASP A 394 -8.78 26.13 -13.63
CA ASP A 394 -9.35 27.04 -12.64
C ASP A 394 -10.26 26.37 -11.59
N THR A 395 -10.71 25.13 -11.82
CA THR A 395 -11.59 24.40 -10.87
C THR A 395 -10.98 24.34 -9.46
N TRP A 396 -9.67 24.14 -9.39
CA TRP A 396 -8.94 24.00 -8.12
C TRP A 396 -8.52 25.35 -7.53
N SER A 397 -8.26 26.38 -8.34
CA SER A 397 -7.86 27.72 -7.86
C SER A 397 -9.03 28.60 -7.42
N ARG A 398 -10.20 28.49 -8.07
CA ARG A 398 -11.42 29.25 -7.73
C ARG A 398 -12.14 28.71 -6.48
N THR A 399 -11.86 27.46 -6.09
CA THR A 399 -12.50 26.86 -4.91
C THR A 399 -12.05 27.56 -3.61
N THR A 400 -10.75 27.81 -3.44
CA THR A 400 -10.19 28.38 -2.19
C THR A 400 -10.31 29.90 -2.05
N SER A 401 -10.82 30.60 -3.07
CA SER A 401 -11.05 32.06 -3.05
C SER A 401 -12.50 32.45 -2.71
N SER A 402 -13.31 31.50 -2.21
CA SER A 402 -14.70 31.72 -1.81
C SER A 402 -15.10 30.95 -0.52
N CYS A 403 -14.15 30.83 0.41
CA CYS A 403 -14.29 30.29 1.76
C CYS A 403 -13.59 31.20 2.76
#